data_AF-A0A8E6L7S3-F1
#
_entry.id   AF-A0A8E6L7S3-F1
#
_cell.length_a   1.000
_cell.length_b   1.000
_cell.length_c   1.000
_cell.angle_alpha   90.00
_cell.angle_beta   90.00
_cell.angle_gamma   90.00
#
_symmetry.space_group_name_H-M   'P 1'
#
loop_
_entity.id
_entity.type
_entity.pdbx_description
1 polymer ?
#
loop_
_entity_poly.entity_id
_entity_poly.type
_entity_poly.pdbx_seq_one_letter_code
_entity_poly.pdbx_strand_id
1 'polypeptide(L)'
;MQSELKSFSEGSAVLVKNIWLAGSLWTVFIETFSINEDTYSKWVFINEDEPMPHPSMEYNDFSIKMQRYIERIQRSAKSDWAIFNLYAVGFSHASISKITGVGVQTSKNTVSKIKKELSFDDRDYIIMSSIYTLSYGKFISNVVSILNDGVNFLLNQ
;
A
#
# COMPACT_ATOMS: atom_id res chain seq x y z
N MET A 1 5.91 26.55 -7.54
CA MET A 1 5.96 25.08 -7.41
C MET A 1 5.95 24.57 -5.98
N GLN A 2 7.02 24.68 -5.16
CA GLN A 2 6.98 24.26 -3.74
C GLN A 2 5.92 25.00 -2.91
N SER A 3 5.67 26.28 -3.22
CA SER A 3 4.65 27.12 -2.56
C SER A 3 3.21 26.75 -2.95
N GLU A 4 2.98 26.32 -4.19
CA GLU A 4 1.64 25.94 -4.69
C GLU A 4 1.23 24.57 -4.16
N LEU A 5 2.15 23.60 -4.13
CA LEU A 5 1.89 22.28 -3.55
C LEU A 5 1.56 22.35 -2.05
N LYS A 6 2.23 23.23 -1.29
CA LYS A 6 1.91 23.49 0.12
C LYS A 6 0.55 24.17 0.31
N SER A 7 0.16 25.02 -0.63
CA SER A 7 -1.13 25.75 -0.60
C SER A 7 -2.32 24.84 -0.87
N PHE A 8 -2.17 23.75 -1.63
CA PHE A 8 -3.28 22.86 -1.95
C PHE A 8 -3.47 21.71 -0.96
N SER A 9 -2.42 21.29 -0.25
CA SER A 9 -2.52 20.19 0.71
C SER A 9 -2.57 20.64 2.17
N GLU A 10 -2.04 21.83 2.51
CA GLU A 10 -1.77 22.25 3.90
C GLU A 10 -0.95 21.22 4.72
N GLY A 11 -0.26 20.28 4.05
CA GLY A 11 0.40 19.13 4.71
C GLY A 11 -0.55 17.97 5.05
N SER A 12 -1.78 17.99 4.55
CA SER A 12 -2.85 17.00 4.77
C SER A 12 -3.35 16.41 3.46
N ALA A 13 -4.04 15.27 3.53
CA ALA A 13 -4.66 14.66 2.37
C ALA A 13 -5.94 15.41 1.96
N VAL A 14 -6.00 15.88 0.72
CA VAL A 14 -7.12 16.68 0.18
C VAL A 14 -7.78 15.94 -0.98
N LEU A 15 -9.11 15.93 -0.98
CA LEU A 15 -9.93 15.40 -2.07
C LEU A 15 -10.61 16.57 -2.78
N VAL A 16 -10.21 16.86 -4.02
CA VAL A 16 -10.78 17.93 -4.85
C VAL A 16 -11.71 17.29 -5.88
N LYS A 17 -13.00 17.64 -5.84
CA LYS A 17 -14.04 17.07 -6.71
C LYS A 17 -14.40 18.04 -7.83
N ASN A 18 -15.10 17.53 -8.84
CA ASN A 18 -15.65 18.30 -9.95
C ASN A 18 -14.59 19.02 -10.80
N ILE A 19 -13.42 18.40 -11.01
CA ILE A 19 -12.37 18.95 -11.86
C ILE A 19 -12.67 18.56 -13.31
N TRP A 20 -12.92 19.53 -14.18
CA TRP A 20 -13.04 19.28 -15.61
C TRP A 20 -11.65 19.26 -16.26
N LEU A 21 -11.20 18.10 -16.74
CA LEU A 21 -9.88 17.89 -17.33
C LEU A 21 -9.96 16.95 -18.54
N ALA A 22 -9.31 17.33 -19.63
CA ALA A 22 -9.24 16.53 -20.87
C ALA A 22 -10.61 16.09 -21.42
N GLY A 23 -11.66 16.88 -21.20
CA GLY A 23 -13.01 16.59 -21.68
C GLY A 23 -13.82 15.65 -20.79
N SER A 24 -13.31 15.32 -19.60
CA SER A 24 -14.00 14.48 -18.60
C SER A 24 -14.06 15.14 -17.23
N LEU A 25 -14.97 14.67 -16.38
CA LEU A 25 -15.07 15.06 -14.98
C LEU A 25 -14.16 14.18 -14.12
N TRP A 26 -13.42 14.78 -13.19
CA TRP A 26 -12.46 14.10 -12.33
C TRP A 26 -12.59 14.50 -10.87
N THR A 27 -12.34 13.52 -10.00
CA THR A 27 -11.96 13.75 -8.61
C THR A 27 -10.45 13.53 -8.47
N VAL A 28 -9.75 14.46 -7.84
CA VAL A 28 -8.31 14.38 -7.61
C VAL A 28 -8.04 14.27 -6.11
N PHE A 29 -7.39 13.19 -5.71
CA PHE A 29 -6.87 13.01 -4.36
C PHE A 29 -5.39 13.40 -4.33
N ILE A 30 -5.03 14.31 -3.44
CA ILE A 30 -3.68 14.84 -3.30
C ILE A 30 -3.25 14.54 -1.87
N GLU A 31 -2.19 13.76 -1.70
CA GLU A 31 -1.57 13.52 -0.40
C GLU A 31 -0.11 13.94 -0.41
N THR A 32 0.37 14.54 0.67
CA THR A 32 1.79 14.83 0.88
C THR A 32 2.39 13.87 1.89
N PHE A 33 3.60 13.40 1.63
CA PHE A 33 4.35 12.54 2.54
C PHE A 33 5.83 12.92 2.52
N SER A 34 6.53 12.63 3.62
CA SER A 34 7.95 12.97 3.77
C SER A 34 8.81 11.70 3.86
N ILE A 35 9.92 11.68 3.14
CA ILE A 35 10.94 10.62 3.19
C ILE A 35 12.29 11.31 3.29
N ASN A 36 13.06 11.01 4.34
CA ASN A 36 14.41 11.55 4.57
C ASN A 36 14.48 13.08 4.43
N GLU A 37 13.61 13.80 5.15
CA GLU A 37 13.47 15.27 5.13
C GLU A 37 12.92 15.87 3.82
N ASP A 38 12.91 15.12 2.72
CA ASP A 38 12.28 15.54 1.47
C ASP A 38 10.76 15.35 1.50
N THR A 39 10.03 16.32 0.96
CA THR A 39 8.56 16.30 0.88
C THR A 39 8.11 16.01 -0.54
N TYR A 40 7.26 14.99 -0.68
CA TYR A 40 6.68 14.53 -1.94
C TYR A 40 5.17 14.75 -1.93
N SER A 41 4.57 14.81 -3.11
CA SER A 41 3.12 14.81 -3.29
C SER A 41 2.72 13.69 -4.25
N LYS A 42 1.75 12.89 -3.85
CA LYS A 42 1.09 11.91 -4.72
C LYS A 42 -0.26 12.47 -5.14
N TRP A 43 -0.51 12.40 -6.44
CA TRP A 43 -1.75 12.83 -7.07
C TRP A 43 -2.42 11.62 -7.69
N VAL A 44 -3.67 11.36 -7.29
CA VAL A 44 -4.49 10.28 -7.83
C VAL A 44 -5.67 10.90 -8.54
N PHE A 45 -5.78 10.65 -9.83
CA PHE A 45 -6.85 11.14 -10.68
C PHE A 45 -7.89 10.04 -10.85
N ILE A 46 -9.12 10.33 -10.46
CA ILE A 46 -10.28 9.44 -10.56
C ILE A 46 -11.20 10.02 -11.63
N ASN A 47 -11.38 9.32 -12.74
CA ASN A 47 -12.33 9.71 -13.76
C ASN A 47 -13.75 9.42 -13.24
N GLU A 48 -14.62 10.44 -13.22
CA GLU A 48 -16.01 10.32 -12.77
C GLU A 48 -16.96 9.89 -13.90
N ASP A 49 -16.54 10.06 -15.17
CA ASP A 49 -17.30 9.64 -16.35
C ASP A 49 -17.08 8.16 -16.68
N GLU A 50 -15.94 7.61 -16.29
CA GLU A 50 -15.79 6.17 -16.23
C GLU A 50 -16.58 5.68 -15.02
N PRO A 51 -17.43 4.64 -15.15
CA PRO A 51 -17.98 3.99 -13.99
C PRO A 51 -16.80 3.46 -13.18
N MET A 52 -16.40 4.21 -12.15
CA MET A 52 -15.76 3.67 -10.97
C MET A 52 -16.52 2.37 -10.68
N PRO A 53 -15.87 1.19 -10.70
CA PRO A 53 -16.55 -0.06 -10.44
C PRO A 53 -17.42 0.16 -9.22
N HIS A 54 -18.74 0.13 -9.41
CA HIS A 54 -19.68 0.34 -8.32
C HIS A 54 -19.23 -0.59 -7.20
N PRO A 55 -19.11 -0.09 -5.96
CA PRO A 55 -18.46 -0.80 -4.88
C PRO A 55 -19.16 -2.14 -4.74
N SER A 56 -18.51 -3.23 -5.15
CA SER A 56 -18.87 -4.46 -4.48
C SER A 56 -18.48 -4.18 -3.03
N MET A 57 -19.46 -4.25 -2.12
CA MET A 57 -19.23 -4.16 -0.67
C MET A 57 -18.00 -4.99 -0.26
N GLU A 58 -17.68 -6.02 -1.04
CA GLU A 58 -16.48 -6.85 -1.01
C GLU A 58 -15.17 -6.08 -0.83
N TYR A 59 -14.84 -5.04 -1.61
CA TYR A 59 -13.54 -4.34 -1.45
C TYR A 59 -13.47 -3.55 -0.14
N ASN A 60 -14.58 -2.93 0.27
CA ASN A 60 -14.66 -2.21 1.54
C ASN A 60 -14.61 -3.18 2.73
N ASP A 61 -15.39 -4.26 2.70
CA ASP A 61 -15.40 -5.30 3.73
C ASP A 61 -14.04 -6.01 3.82
N PHE A 62 -13.42 -6.29 2.67
CA PHE A 62 -12.07 -6.82 2.62
C PHE A 62 -11.06 -5.86 3.21
N SER A 63 -11.16 -4.56 2.94
CA SER A 63 -10.24 -3.57 3.49
C SER A 63 -10.30 -3.49 5.02
N ILE A 64 -11.50 -3.60 5.60
CA ILE A 64 -11.69 -3.63 7.06
C ILE A 64 -11.05 -4.90 7.63
N LYS A 65 -11.25 -6.05 6.99
CA LYS A 65 -10.57 -7.31 7.36
C LYS A 65 -9.06 -7.18 7.26
N MET A 66 -8.56 -6.59 6.18
CA MET A 66 -7.14 -6.36 5.92
C MET A 66 -6.53 -5.42 6.96
N GLN A 67 -7.22 -4.36 7.36
CA GLN A 67 -6.75 -3.43 8.39
C GLN A 67 -6.65 -4.10 9.75
N ARG A 68 -7.67 -4.86 10.16
CA ARG A 68 -7.62 -5.69 11.38
C ARG A 68 -6.49 -6.71 11.33
N TYR A 69 -6.26 -7.30 10.15
CA TYR A 69 -5.15 -8.23 9.95
C TYR A 69 -3.80 -7.55 10.13
N ILE A 70 -3.60 -6.36 9.53
CA ILE A 70 -2.39 -5.54 9.69
C ILE A 70 -2.11 -5.26 11.17
N GLU A 71 -3.11 -4.78 11.91
CA GLU A 71 -2.96 -4.45 13.34
C GLU A 71 -2.53 -5.66 14.19
N ARG A 72 -2.99 -6.85 13.81
CA ARG A 72 -2.60 -8.11 14.46
C ARG A 72 -1.22 -8.60 14.02
N ILE A 73 -0.94 -8.63 12.72
CA ILE A 73 0.33 -9.16 12.21
C ILE A 73 1.52 -8.25 12.54
N GLN A 74 1.29 -6.96 12.74
CA GLN A 74 2.30 -6.04 13.26
C GLN A 74 2.85 -6.46 14.63
N ARG A 75 2.06 -7.22 15.42
CA ARG A 75 2.46 -7.77 16.72
C ARG A 75 3.00 -9.20 16.66
N SER A 76 3.04 -9.79 15.46
CA SER A 76 3.50 -11.17 15.22
C SER A 76 5.01 -11.21 14.98
N ALA A 77 5.54 -12.37 14.57
CA ALA A 77 6.95 -12.50 14.22
C ALA A 77 7.35 -11.47 13.14
N LYS A 78 8.53 -10.85 13.30
CA LYS A 78 9.05 -9.82 12.38
C LYS A 78 9.08 -10.30 10.91
N SER A 79 9.33 -11.59 10.71
CA SER A 79 9.31 -12.23 9.38
C SER A 79 7.93 -12.24 8.74
N ASP A 80 6.86 -12.54 9.49
CA ASP A 80 5.50 -12.62 8.94
C ASP A 80 4.99 -11.22 8.54
N TRP A 81 5.27 -10.23 9.39
CA TRP A 81 5.03 -8.81 9.08
C TRP A 81 5.74 -8.39 7.77
N ALA A 82 7.03 -8.74 7.64
CA ALA A 82 7.81 -8.39 6.47
C ALA A 82 7.31 -9.10 5.20
N ILE A 83 7.04 -10.41 5.28
CA ILE A 83 6.50 -11.20 4.15
C ILE A 83 5.19 -10.60 3.65
N PHE A 84 4.26 -10.27 4.55
CA PHE A 84 2.96 -9.72 4.16
C PHE A 84 3.10 -8.36 3.45
N ASN A 85 3.83 -7.40 4.03
CA ASN A 85 3.96 -6.07 3.45
C ASN A 85 4.69 -6.10 2.10
N LEU A 86 5.77 -6.89 1.97
CA LEU A 86 6.49 -7.03 0.71
C LEU A 86 5.62 -7.71 -0.37
N TYR A 87 4.88 -8.75 0.01
CA TYR A 87 3.97 -9.43 -0.92
C TYR A 87 2.83 -8.49 -1.37
N ALA A 88 2.24 -7.73 -0.45
CA ALA A 88 1.14 -6.81 -0.71
C ALA A 88 1.48 -5.67 -1.70
N VAL A 89 2.76 -5.34 -1.87
CA VAL A 89 3.21 -4.34 -2.86
C VAL A 89 3.84 -4.96 -4.12
N GLY A 90 3.79 -6.29 -4.28
CA GLY A 90 4.16 -6.94 -5.54
C GLY A 90 5.50 -7.70 -5.56
N PHE A 91 6.22 -7.82 -4.45
CA PHE A 91 7.49 -8.57 -4.45
C PHE A 91 7.26 -10.06 -4.72
N SER A 92 8.17 -10.68 -5.46
CA SER A 92 8.18 -12.13 -5.66
C SER A 92 8.69 -12.85 -4.40
N HIS A 93 8.28 -14.10 -4.18
CA HIS A 93 8.79 -14.90 -3.04
C HIS A 93 10.32 -15.03 -3.02
N ALA A 94 10.96 -15.07 -4.19
CA ALA A 94 12.41 -15.06 -4.30
C ALA A 94 13.01 -13.75 -3.77
N SER A 95 12.41 -12.60 -4.11
CA SER A 95 12.85 -11.30 -3.61
C SER A 95 12.60 -11.15 -2.10
N ILE A 96 11.44 -11.59 -1.62
CA ILE A 96 11.10 -11.62 -0.19
C ILE A 96 12.11 -12.46 0.60
N SER A 97 12.49 -13.63 0.06
CA SER A 97 13.48 -14.51 0.67
C SER A 97 14.85 -13.83 0.79
N LYS A 98 15.29 -13.13 -0.26
CA LYS A 98 16.55 -12.36 -0.24
C LYS A 98 16.53 -11.23 0.79
N ILE A 99 15.41 -10.49 0.89
CA ILE A 99 15.29 -9.33 1.78
C ILE A 99 15.20 -9.75 3.25
N THR A 100 14.42 -10.80 3.55
CA THR A 100 14.09 -11.17 4.93
C THR A 100 14.95 -12.32 5.47
N GLY A 101 15.73 -12.99 4.63
CA GLY A 101 16.51 -14.18 4.99
C GLY A 101 15.69 -15.45 5.19
N VAL A 102 14.36 -15.39 5.08
CA VAL A 102 13.50 -16.57 5.20
C VAL A 102 13.57 -17.43 3.94
N GLY A 103 13.38 -18.75 4.07
CA GLY A 103 13.28 -19.62 2.91
C GLY A 103 12.08 -19.29 2.01
N VAL A 104 12.24 -19.44 0.68
CA VAL A 104 11.16 -19.22 -0.30
C VAL A 104 9.90 -20.03 0.04
N GLN A 105 10.06 -21.27 0.51
CA GLN A 105 8.93 -22.11 0.91
C GLN A 105 8.20 -21.54 2.15
N THR A 106 8.93 -20.99 3.12
CA THR A 106 8.35 -20.31 4.28
C THR A 106 7.53 -19.10 3.82
N SER A 107 8.06 -18.27 2.91
CA SER A 107 7.32 -17.14 2.34
C SER A 107 6.01 -17.58 1.67
N LYS A 108 6.03 -18.65 0.85
CA LYS A 108 4.83 -19.22 0.24
C LYS A 108 3.82 -19.72 1.27
N ASN A 109 4.30 -20.41 2.30
CA ASN A 109 3.44 -20.95 3.36
C ASN A 109 2.78 -19.82 4.16
N THR A 110 3.53 -18.77 4.51
CA THR A 110 3.00 -17.60 5.19
C THR A 110 1.94 -16.90 4.33
N VAL A 111 2.20 -16.66 3.04
CA VAL A 111 1.20 -16.08 2.12
C VAL A 111 -0.03 -16.97 1.96
N SER A 112 0.12 -18.28 1.89
CA SER A 112 -1.01 -19.22 1.84
C SER A 112 -1.87 -19.13 3.11
N LYS A 113 -1.26 -18.98 4.28
CA LYS A 113 -1.97 -18.74 5.55
C LYS A 113 -2.71 -17.39 5.53
N ILE A 114 -2.04 -16.31 5.11
CA ILE A 114 -2.66 -14.99 4.96
C ILE A 114 -3.87 -15.08 4.01
N LYS A 115 -3.73 -15.77 2.87
CA LYS A 115 -4.80 -15.98 1.90
C LYS A 115 -6.02 -16.67 2.51
N LYS A 116 -5.81 -17.72 3.30
CA LYS A 116 -6.91 -18.42 4.00
C LYS A 116 -7.62 -17.53 5.01
N GLU A 117 -6.88 -16.69 5.72
CA GLU A 117 -7.46 -15.83 6.77
C GLU A 117 -8.19 -14.61 6.21
N LEU A 118 -7.66 -14.01 5.14
CA LEU A 118 -8.24 -12.83 4.50
C LEU A 118 -9.22 -13.15 3.36
N SER A 119 -9.18 -14.38 2.85
CA SER A 119 -10.05 -14.86 1.76
C SER A 119 -9.99 -13.99 0.50
N PHE A 120 -8.78 -13.70 0.01
CA PHE A 120 -8.59 -13.03 -1.29
C PHE A 120 -8.24 -14.04 -2.40
N ASP A 121 -8.53 -13.67 -3.65
CA ASP A 121 -8.27 -14.51 -4.82
C ASP A 121 -6.79 -14.56 -5.21
N ASP A 122 -6.17 -13.39 -5.34
CA ASP A 122 -4.76 -13.26 -5.71
C ASP A 122 -4.12 -12.00 -5.10
N ARG A 123 -2.85 -11.78 -5.45
CA ARG A 123 -2.10 -10.61 -4.98
C ARG A 123 -2.67 -9.30 -5.49
N ASP A 124 -3.19 -9.29 -6.71
CA ASP A 124 -3.67 -8.09 -7.36
C ASP A 124 -4.94 -7.61 -6.66
N TYR A 125 -5.75 -8.53 -6.12
CA TYR A 125 -6.86 -8.20 -5.23
C TYR A 125 -6.43 -7.39 -4.00
N ILE A 126 -5.29 -7.72 -3.37
CA ILE A 126 -4.73 -6.95 -2.24
C ILE A 126 -4.31 -5.55 -2.70
N ILE A 127 -3.58 -5.47 -3.83
CA ILE A 127 -3.10 -4.21 -4.38
C ILE A 127 -4.28 -3.30 -4.70
N MET A 128 -5.26 -3.79 -5.44
CA MET A 128 -6.46 -3.04 -5.81
C MET A 128 -7.27 -2.61 -4.58
N SER A 129 -7.48 -3.50 -3.62
CA SER A 129 -8.17 -3.17 -2.36
C SER A 129 -7.43 -2.07 -1.59
N SER A 130 -6.10 -2.11 -1.57
CA SER A 130 -5.30 -1.12 -0.86
C SER A 130 -5.27 0.25 -1.54
N ILE A 131 -5.32 0.28 -2.89
CA ILE A 131 -5.45 1.52 -3.65
C ILE A 131 -6.84 2.10 -3.43
N TYR A 132 -7.88 1.28 -3.57
CA TYR A 132 -9.28 1.69 -3.40
C TYR A 132 -9.55 2.30 -2.02
N THR A 133 -8.93 1.74 -0.98
CA THR A 133 -9.10 2.22 0.41
C THR A 133 -8.06 3.21 0.86
N LEU A 134 -7.27 3.75 -0.08
CA LEU A 134 -6.21 4.72 0.18
C LEU A 134 -5.18 4.24 1.23
N SER A 135 -5.09 2.92 1.43
CA SER A 135 -4.17 2.28 2.38
C SER A 135 -2.85 1.85 1.74
N TYR A 136 -2.71 1.95 0.41
CA TYR A 136 -1.48 1.64 -0.31
C TYR A 136 -0.27 2.44 0.20
N GLY A 137 -0.45 3.71 0.55
CA GLY A 137 0.63 4.54 1.14
C GLY A 137 1.20 3.95 2.43
N LYS A 138 0.35 3.35 3.27
CA LYS A 138 0.77 2.65 4.49
C LYS A 138 1.63 1.42 4.18
N PHE A 139 1.24 0.62 3.19
CA PHE A 139 2.04 -0.53 2.76
C PHE A 139 3.42 -0.11 2.24
N ILE A 140 3.47 0.94 1.43
CA ILE A 140 4.75 1.48 0.93
C ILE A 140 5.62 1.97 2.08
N SER A 141 5.06 2.72 3.03
CA SER A 141 5.80 3.18 4.23
C SER A 141 6.36 2.00 5.03
N ASN A 142 5.59 0.94 5.23
CA ASN A 142 6.06 -0.26 5.93
C ASN A 142 7.20 -0.95 5.16
N VAL A 143 7.08 -1.04 3.83
CA VAL A 143 8.10 -1.66 2.98
C VAL A 143 9.40 -0.86 3.02
N VAL A 144 9.36 0.47 2.96
CA VAL A 144 10.55 1.31 3.12
C VAL A 144 11.24 1.04 4.46
N SER A 145 10.49 0.94 5.56
CA SER A 145 11.05 0.59 6.87
C SER A 145 11.69 -0.81 6.89
N ILE A 146 11.04 -1.81 6.29
CA ILE A 146 11.58 -3.18 6.18
C ILE A 146 12.88 -3.21 5.37
N LEU A 147 12.93 -2.46 4.27
CA LEU A 147 14.10 -2.41 3.39
C LEU A 147 15.27 -1.71 4.08
N ASN A 148 15.02 -0.60 4.80
CA ASN A 148 16.06 0.08 5.58
C ASN A 148 16.66 -0.85 6.64
N ASP A 149 15.83 -1.60 7.36
CA ASP A 149 16.28 -2.62 8.31
C ASP A 149 17.10 -3.74 7.63
N GLY A 150 16.65 -4.21 6.46
CA GLY A 150 17.32 -5.26 5.70
C GLY A 150 18.67 -4.83 5.13
N VAL A 151 18.77 -3.60 4.62
CA VAL A 151 20.03 -3.02 4.14
C VAL A 151 21.03 -2.87 5.29
N ASN A 152 20.58 -2.39 6.45
CA ASN A 152 21.42 -2.32 7.65
C ASN A 152 21.91 -3.71 8.10
N PHE A 153 21.10 -4.76 7.95
CA PHE A 153 21.53 -6.12 8.24
C PHE A 153 22.60 -6.63 7.26
N LEU A 154 22.48 -6.30 5.97
CA LEU A 154 23.45 -6.71 4.94
C LEU A 154 24.78 -5.96 5.00
N LEU A 155 24.77 -4.71 5.49
CA LEU A 155 25.98 -3.88 5.62
C LEU A 155 26.77 -4.13 6.92
N ASN A 156 26.15 -4.77 7.92
CA ASN A 156 26.76 -5.07 9.22
C ASN A 156 27.16 -6.55 9.39
N GLN A 157 27.24 -7.31 8.29
CA GLN A 157 27.86 -8.64 8.23
C GLN A 157 29.29 -8.54 7.71
#